data_AF-A0A7F5RGB0-F1
#
_entry.id   AF-A0A7F5RGB0-F1
#
_cell.length_a   1.000
_cell.length_b   1.000
_cell.length_c   1.000
_cell.angle_alpha   90.00
_cell.angle_beta   90.00
_cell.angle_gamma   90.00
#
_symmetry.space_group_name_H-M   'P 1'
#
loop_
_entity.id
_entity.type
_entity.pdbx_description
1 polymer ?
#
loop_
_entity_poly.entity_id
_entity_poly.type
_entity_poly.pdbx_seq_one_letter_code
_entity_poly.pdbx_strand_id
1 'polypeptide(L)'
;MTERRKRIDPEVPVDKRGVRDTGYKLNGKFIKVPEMIPELIVPDLTDFKLKPYVSYRAPDIIQSEFTAEDLFNVVYAKKIIGDFKGGKLNEDGTPKEPSPEEKLTSEEATLKARQTGSDIF
;
A
#
# COMPACT_ATOMS: atom_id res chain seq x y z
N MET A 1 -0.07 13.56 -45.01
CA MET A 1 -0.08 12.11 -44.75
C MET A 1 1.29 11.73 -44.22
N THR A 2 1.42 11.52 -42.91
CA THR A 2 2.73 11.23 -42.30
C THR A 2 2.96 9.73 -42.32
N GLU A 3 3.81 9.25 -43.22
CA GLU A 3 4.21 7.84 -43.31
C GLU A 3 4.79 7.35 -41.98
N ARG A 4 4.11 6.39 -41.35
CA ARG A 4 4.70 5.59 -40.27
C ARG A 4 5.76 4.69 -40.91
N ARG A 5 7.04 4.97 -40.60
CA ARG A 5 8.14 4.03 -40.84
C ARG A 5 7.75 2.65 -40.30
N LYS A 6 7.57 1.67 -41.19
CA LYS A 6 7.49 0.25 -40.79
C LYS A 6 8.77 -0.05 -40.00
N ARG A 7 8.65 -0.58 -38.78
CA ARG A 7 9.82 -1.06 -38.04
C ARG A 7 10.43 -2.22 -38.83
N ILE A 8 11.55 -1.94 -39.47
CA ILE A 8 12.42 -2.88 -40.16
C ILE A 8 13.32 -3.48 -39.06
N ASP A 9 13.61 -4.78 -39.18
CA ASP A 9 14.45 -5.63 -38.33
C ASP A 9 13.79 -6.39 -37.16
N PRO A 10 13.34 -7.64 -37.41
CA PRO A 10 12.95 -8.62 -36.38
C PRO A 10 14.12 -9.17 -35.56
N GLU A 11 15.36 -8.96 -36.00
CA GLU A 11 16.58 -9.55 -35.42
C GLU A 11 17.11 -8.75 -34.22
N VAL A 12 16.72 -7.48 -34.09
CA VAL A 12 17.09 -6.63 -32.95
C VAL A 12 15.95 -6.63 -31.92
N PRO A 13 16.21 -7.06 -30.66
CA PRO A 13 15.20 -6.99 -29.62
C PRO A 13 14.75 -5.53 -29.41
N VAL A 14 13.43 -5.31 -29.39
CA VAL A 14 12.86 -3.99 -29.17
C VAL A 14 13.11 -3.55 -27.73
N ASP A 15 13.95 -2.54 -27.56
CA ASP A 15 14.16 -1.89 -26.27
C ASP A 15 12.87 -1.16 -25.81
N LYS A 16 12.42 -1.48 -24.59
CA LYS A 16 11.22 -0.94 -23.95
C LYS A 16 11.47 0.32 -23.13
N ARG A 17 12.73 0.74 -22.92
CA ARG A 17 13.08 1.95 -22.14
C ARG A 17 12.40 2.01 -20.76
N GLY A 18 12.32 0.87 -20.06
CA GLY A 18 11.74 0.77 -18.72
C GLY A 18 10.20 0.73 -18.63
N VAL A 19 9.48 0.75 -19.77
CA VAL A 19 8.01 0.63 -19.76
C VAL A 19 7.59 -0.78 -19.35
N ARG A 20 6.76 -0.88 -18.29
CA ARG A 20 6.11 -2.14 -17.88
C ARG A 20 4.94 -2.46 -18.83
N ASP A 21 4.78 -3.74 -19.15
CA ASP A 21 3.71 -4.17 -20.07
C ASP A 21 2.33 -4.10 -19.39
N THR A 22 1.30 -3.77 -20.19
CA THR A 22 -0.12 -3.71 -19.77
C THR A 22 -0.95 -4.85 -20.36
N GLY A 23 -0.28 -5.94 -20.73
CA GLY A 23 -0.87 -7.06 -21.45
C GLY A 23 0.18 -7.93 -22.13
N TYR A 24 -0.24 -8.78 -23.06
CA TYR A 24 0.64 -9.73 -23.74
C TYR A 24 0.36 -9.78 -25.25
N LYS A 25 1.30 -10.33 -26.02
CA LYS A 25 1.12 -10.54 -27.47
C LYS A 25 0.63 -11.96 -27.73
N LEU A 26 -0.45 -12.09 -28.51
CA LEU A 26 -0.99 -13.35 -29.01
C LEU A 26 -1.17 -13.25 -30.53
N ASN A 27 -0.60 -14.19 -31.29
CA ASN A 27 -0.69 -14.23 -32.75
C ASN A 27 -0.33 -12.89 -33.43
N GLY A 28 0.74 -12.23 -32.95
CA GLY A 28 1.19 -10.94 -33.49
C GLY A 28 0.35 -9.72 -33.08
N LYS A 29 -0.78 -9.92 -32.38
CA LYS A 29 -1.64 -8.85 -31.86
C LYS A 29 -1.37 -8.63 -30.37
N PHE A 30 -1.31 -7.37 -29.94
CA PHE A 30 -1.22 -7.03 -28.52
C PHE A 30 -2.62 -7.04 -27.89
N ILE A 31 -2.80 -7.84 -26.84
CA ILE A 31 -4.02 -7.95 -26.05
C ILE A 31 -3.77 -7.21 -24.73
N LYS A 32 -4.58 -6.20 -24.45
CA LYS A 32 -4.54 -5.46 -23.18
C LYS A 32 -5.28 -6.26 -22.10
N VAL A 33 -4.73 -6.26 -20.90
CA VAL A 33 -5.35 -6.86 -19.71
C VAL A 33 -5.69 -5.71 -18.75
N PRO A 34 -6.99 -5.39 -18.53
CA PRO A 34 -7.39 -4.26 -17.70
C PRO A 34 -6.73 -4.23 -16.31
N GLU A 35 -6.57 -5.38 -15.67
CA GLU A 35 -5.99 -5.54 -14.34
C GLU A 35 -4.48 -5.25 -14.30
N MET A 36 -3.80 -5.22 -15.45
CA MET A 36 -2.39 -4.83 -15.58
C MET A 36 -2.21 -3.32 -15.81
N ILE A 37 -3.30 -2.58 -16.04
CA ILE A 37 -3.26 -1.13 -16.23
C ILE A 37 -3.38 -0.48 -14.84
N PRO A 38 -2.40 0.31 -14.39
CA PRO A 38 -2.48 0.96 -13.09
C PRO A 38 -3.61 1.99 -13.10
N GLU A 39 -4.49 1.90 -12.10
CA GLU A 39 -5.54 2.87 -11.85
C GLU A 39 -5.07 3.94 -10.86
N LEU A 40 -5.29 5.22 -11.20
CA LEU A 40 -5.00 6.32 -10.29
C LEU A 40 -6.20 6.53 -9.36
N ILE A 41 -6.05 6.17 -8.09
CA ILE A 41 -7.06 6.42 -7.06
C ILE A 41 -6.93 7.88 -6.60
N VAL A 42 -7.79 8.75 -7.13
CA VAL A 42 -7.79 10.18 -6.82
C VAL A 42 -8.91 10.47 -5.80
N PRO A 43 -8.58 10.89 -4.56
CA PRO A 43 -9.60 11.26 -3.57
C PRO A 43 -10.25 12.61 -3.91
N ASP A 44 -11.46 12.84 -3.40
CA ASP A 44 -12.09 14.16 -3.44
C ASP A 44 -11.36 15.11 -2.49
N LEU A 45 -10.95 16.27 -3.01
CA LEU A 45 -10.20 17.30 -2.27
C LEU A 45 -11.05 18.54 -1.99
N THR A 46 -12.37 18.47 -2.19
CA THR A 46 -13.30 19.55 -1.81
C THR A 46 -13.13 19.88 -0.33
N ASP A 47 -12.95 21.18 -0.02
CA ASP A 47 -12.69 21.70 1.34
C ASP A 47 -11.45 21.12 2.06
N PHE A 48 -10.47 20.61 1.32
CA PHE A 48 -9.23 20.09 1.92
C PHE A 48 -8.34 21.21 2.49
N LYS A 49 -8.13 21.13 3.81
CA LYS A 49 -7.46 22.18 4.59
C LYS A 49 -5.95 22.22 4.41
N LEU A 50 -5.32 21.05 4.23
CA LEU A 50 -3.87 20.96 4.09
C LEU A 50 -3.43 21.59 2.77
N LYS A 51 -2.31 22.31 2.82
CA LYS A 51 -1.71 23.00 1.67
C LYS A 51 -0.32 22.42 1.39
N PRO A 52 0.22 22.54 0.17
CA PRO A 52 1.55 22.02 -0.17
C PRO A 52 2.70 22.65 0.63
N TYR A 53 2.46 23.81 1.23
CA TYR A 53 3.45 24.55 2.02
C TYR A 53 2.90 24.88 3.41
N VAL A 54 3.81 24.92 4.37
CA VAL A 54 3.54 25.25 5.77
C VAL A 54 4.09 26.66 6.07
N SER A 55 3.45 27.37 6.99
CA SER A 55 3.90 28.69 7.44
C SER A 55 5.16 28.60 8.29
N TYR A 56 6.09 29.54 8.12
CA TYR A 56 7.26 29.73 8.99
C TYR A 56 6.91 30.06 10.45
N ARG A 57 5.64 30.38 10.75
CA ARG A 57 5.17 30.61 12.13
C ARG A 57 4.90 29.30 12.89
N ALA A 58 4.94 28.14 12.22
CA ALA A 58 4.78 26.87 12.89
C ALA A 58 5.94 26.65 13.87
N PRO A 59 5.68 26.06 15.06
CA PRO A 59 6.74 25.74 16.00
C PRO A 59 7.66 24.66 15.43
N ASP A 60 8.94 24.71 15.80
CA ASP A 60 9.88 23.64 15.50
C ASP A 60 9.53 22.39 16.33
N ILE A 61 9.43 21.25 15.65
CA ILE A 61 9.10 19.96 16.26
C ILE A 61 10.25 19.00 15.99
N ILE A 62 10.77 18.37 17.05
CA ILE A 62 11.75 17.29 16.93
C ILE A 62 10.97 15.99 16.80
N GLN A 63 11.00 15.39 15.62
CA GLN A 63 10.37 14.10 15.36
C GLN A 63 11.34 12.96 15.67
N SER A 64 10.96 12.08 16.59
CA SER A 64 11.66 10.81 16.83
C SER A 64 11.32 9.80 15.75
N GLU A 65 12.17 8.78 15.61
CA GLU A 65 11.89 7.62 14.76
C GLU A 65 10.61 6.92 15.25
N PHE A 66 9.76 6.51 14.30
CA PHE A 66 8.55 5.77 14.61
C PHE A 66 8.84 4.28 14.59
N THR A 67 8.72 3.62 15.75
CA THR A 67 9.10 2.22 15.93
C THR A 67 7.91 1.27 15.89
N ALA A 68 8.18 -0.03 15.74
CA ALA A 68 7.15 -1.07 15.87
C ALA A 68 6.50 -1.08 17.26
N GLU A 69 7.26 -0.70 18.30
CA GLU A 69 6.75 -0.56 19.67
C GLU A 69 5.73 0.59 19.76
N ASP A 70 6.01 1.73 19.13
CA ASP A 70 5.07 2.87 19.09
C ASP A 70 3.76 2.48 18.42
N LEU A 71 3.83 1.78 17.29
CA LEU A 71 2.65 1.26 16.60
C LEU A 71 1.87 0.28 17.48
N PHE A 72 2.56 -0.65 18.15
CA PHE A 72 1.93 -1.60 19.06
C PHE A 72 1.21 -0.90 20.21
N ASN A 73 1.86 0.10 20.81
CA ASN A 73 1.32 0.87 21.92
C ASN A 73 0.08 1.68 21.53
N VAL A 74 0.04 2.22 20.31
CA VAL A 74 -1.10 2.99 19.81
C VAL A 74 -2.30 2.09 19.50
N VAL A 75 -2.07 0.92 18.88
CA VAL A 75 -3.14 0.05 18.37
C VAL A 75 -3.63 -0.95 19.42
N TYR A 76 -2.72 -1.69 20.07
CA TYR A 76 -3.07 -2.86 20.88
C TYR A 76 -3.03 -2.60 22.38
N ALA A 77 -2.05 -1.82 22.87
CA ALA A 77 -1.76 -1.77 24.31
C ALA A 77 -2.95 -1.32 25.16
N LYS A 78 -3.74 -0.34 24.70
CA LYS A 78 -4.93 0.13 25.43
C LYS A 78 -5.92 -1.00 25.72
N LYS A 79 -6.13 -1.87 24.74
CA LYS A 79 -7.07 -2.98 24.85
C LYS A 79 -6.49 -4.08 25.75
N ILE A 80 -5.25 -4.48 25.52
CA ILE A 80 -4.57 -5.53 26.31
C ILE A 80 -4.54 -5.16 27.80
N ILE A 81 -4.23 -3.90 28.13
CA ILE A 81 -4.25 -3.42 29.52
C ILE A 81 -5.66 -3.49 30.11
N GLY A 82 -6.69 -3.16 29.32
CA GLY A 82 -8.09 -3.26 29.71
C GLY A 82 -8.52 -4.70 29.99
N ASP A 83 -8.18 -5.63 29.10
CA ASP A 83 -8.52 -7.05 29.23
C ASP A 83 -7.78 -7.71 30.39
N PHE A 84 -6.51 -7.32 30.62
CA PHE A 84 -5.73 -7.77 31.78
C PHE A 84 -6.38 -7.32 33.09
N LYS A 85 -6.72 -6.02 33.21
CA LYS A 85 -7.39 -5.48 34.40
C LYS A 85 -8.80 -6.06 34.60
N GLY A 86 -9.49 -6.38 33.51
CA GLY A 86 -10.86 -6.91 33.51
C GLY A 86 -10.97 -8.42 33.66
N GLY A 87 -9.86 -9.17 33.76
CA GLY A 87 -9.89 -10.64 33.83
C GLY A 87 -10.45 -11.30 32.56
N LYS A 88 -10.39 -10.60 31.42
CA LYS A 88 -10.92 -11.04 30.12
C LYS A 88 -9.89 -11.83 29.30
N LEU A 89 -8.82 -12.28 29.93
CA LEU A 89 -7.83 -13.16 29.31
C LEU A 89 -8.17 -14.62 29.62
N ASN A 90 -7.79 -15.50 28.71
CA ASN A 90 -7.79 -16.94 28.91
C ASN A 90 -6.60 -17.37 29.77
N GLU A 91 -6.57 -18.63 30.19
CA GLU A 91 -5.46 -19.20 30.97
C GLU A 91 -4.12 -19.13 30.21
N ASP A 92 -4.18 -19.20 28.87
CA ASP A 92 -3.01 -19.08 27.98
C ASP A 92 -2.58 -17.62 27.72
N GLY A 93 -3.23 -16.64 28.36
CA GLY A 93 -2.94 -15.21 28.17
C GLY A 93 -3.53 -14.59 26.88
N THR A 94 -4.29 -15.37 26.11
CA THR A 94 -4.98 -14.87 24.90
C THR A 94 -6.26 -14.10 25.28
N PRO A 95 -6.66 -13.08 24.50
CA PRO A 95 -7.90 -12.35 24.76
C PRO A 95 -9.14 -13.20 24.48
N LYS A 96 -10.14 -13.15 25.38
CA LYS A 96 -11.44 -13.82 25.18
C LYS A 96 -12.23 -13.23 24.00
N GLU A 97 -12.14 -11.92 23.82
CA GLU A 97 -12.84 -11.18 22.77
C GLU A 97 -11.80 -10.45 21.89
N PRO A 98 -11.11 -11.14 20.97
CA PRO A 98 -10.03 -10.55 20.18
C PRO A 98 -10.56 -9.47 19.23
N SER A 99 -9.76 -8.39 19.07
CA SER A 99 -10.12 -7.27 18.19
C SER A 99 -9.93 -7.67 16.71
N PRO A 100 -10.45 -6.89 15.75
CA PRO A 100 -10.21 -7.16 14.33
C PRO A 100 -8.71 -7.22 14.00
N GLU A 101 -7.90 -6.41 14.65
CA GLU A 101 -6.45 -6.37 14.46
C GLU A 101 -5.76 -7.59 15.09
N GLU A 102 -6.18 -8.02 16.28
CA GLU A 102 -5.63 -9.20 16.98
C GLU A 102 -6.01 -10.53 16.31
N LYS A 103 -7.13 -10.58 15.58
CA LYS A 103 -7.55 -11.77 14.83
C LYS A 103 -6.73 -12.00 13.56
N LEU A 104 -5.99 -11.00 13.11
CA LEU A 104 -5.28 -11.05 11.84
C LEU A 104 -4.16 -12.10 11.90
N THR A 105 -4.19 -13.08 11.00
CA THR A 105 -3.11 -14.07 10.91
C THR A 105 -1.88 -13.46 10.22
N SER A 106 -0.70 -14.05 10.43
CA SER A 106 0.54 -13.59 9.78
C SER A 106 0.45 -13.65 8.25
N GLU A 107 -0.23 -14.66 7.71
CA GLU A 107 -0.47 -14.82 6.27
C GLU A 107 -1.41 -13.75 5.74
N GLU A 108 -2.52 -13.47 6.42
CA GLU A 108 -3.45 -12.40 6.06
C GLU A 108 -2.79 -11.02 6.15
N ALA A 109 -1.97 -10.79 7.17
CA ALA A 109 -1.20 -9.56 7.31
C ALA A 109 -0.24 -9.38 6.14
N THR A 110 0.47 -10.43 5.74
CA THR A 110 1.40 -10.42 4.60
C THR A 110 0.66 -10.21 3.28
N LEU A 111 -0.51 -10.83 3.11
CA LEU A 111 -1.34 -10.64 1.92
C LEU A 111 -1.83 -9.18 1.82
N LYS A 112 -2.34 -8.60 2.91
CA LYS A 112 -2.73 -7.18 2.96
C LYS A 112 -1.55 -6.24 2.68
N ALA A 113 -0.40 -6.53 3.27
CA ALA A 113 0.85 -5.81 3.05
C ALA A 113 1.35 -5.87 1.60
N ARG A 114 0.91 -6.86 0.81
CA ARG A 114 1.27 -7.02 -0.62
C ARG A 114 0.20 -6.50 -1.58
N GLN A 115 -0.92 -5.97 -1.07
CA GLN A 115 -1.99 -5.47 -1.92
C GLN A 115 -1.54 -4.22 -2.69
N THR A 116 -2.09 -4.05 -3.89
CA THR A 116 -1.82 -2.89 -4.73
C THR A 116 -2.16 -1.60 -3.99
N GLY A 117 -1.20 -0.66 -3.91
CA GLY A 117 -1.34 0.59 -3.15
C GLY A 117 -0.71 0.57 -1.76
N SER A 118 -0.14 -0.57 -1.32
CA SER A 118 0.76 -0.61 -0.16
C SER A 118 2.16 -0.13 -0.52
N ASP A 119 2.83 0.60 0.37
CA ASP A 119 4.18 1.16 0.20
C ASP A 119 5.32 0.11 0.23
N ILE A 120 4.99 -1.18 0.19
CA ILE A 120 5.98 -2.27 0.32
C ILE A 120 6.63 -2.62 -1.04
N PHE A 121 6.12 -2.10 -2.17
CA PHE A 121 6.66 -2.34 -3.52
C PHE A 121 6.47 -1.17 -4.49
#